data_AF-A0A7H8KSJ0-F1
#
_entry.id   AF-A0A7H8KSJ0-F1
#
_cell.length_a   1.000
_cell.length_b   1.000
_cell.length_c   1.000
_cell.angle_alpha   90.00
_cell.angle_beta   90.00
_cell.angle_gamma   90.00
#
_symmetry.space_group_name_H-M   'P 1'
#
loop_
_entity.id
_entity.type
_entity.pdbx_description
1 polymer ?
#
loop_
_entity_poly.entity_id
_entity_poly.type
_entity_poly.pdbx_seq_one_letter_code
_entity_poly.pdbx_strand_id
1 'polypeptide(L)'
;MNPVTGEVGPESARLTVAGPSGLGLRVQHGWIQRGLSGSMALDGRGRVVGVVKATADGDDPVGGWLTPLSALLPLLPPRPPAPPAPPAVTAGAVARLLGEPFPLQDPAVRLELVRAVNERLGPGQELRVPYHALAPVHLRALAAACLEHRSPAAALRALLAGARELCGPHRALDGLGALLAPGPHLDPDPDPEE
;
A
#
# COMPACT_ATOMS: atom_id res chain seq x y z
N MET A 1 -22.65 28.46 12.77
CA MET A 1 -21.43 28.90 13.46
C MET A 1 -20.84 27.67 14.12
N ASN A 2 -19.70 27.17 13.60
CA ASN A 2 -18.99 26.04 14.21
C ASN A 2 -18.32 26.54 15.51
N PRO A 3 -18.54 25.90 16.68
CA PRO A 3 -18.01 26.37 17.97
C PRO A 3 -16.49 26.25 18.12
N VAL A 4 -15.78 25.61 17.19
CA VAL A 4 -14.31 25.53 17.15
C VAL A 4 -13.69 26.59 16.23
N THR A 5 -14.34 26.97 15.13
CA THR A 5 -13.73 27.80 14.07
C THR A 5 -14.40 29.16 13.83
N GLY A 6 -15.59 29.40 14.36
CA GLY A 6 -16.30 30.69 14.21
C GLY A 6 -16.90 30.95 12.83
N GLU A 7 -16.79 30.04 11.87
CA GLU A 7 -17.26 30.24 10.49
C GLU A 7 -18.78 30.04 10.32
N VAL A 8 -19.34 30.75 9.32
CA VAL A 8 -20.76 30.68 8.92
C VAL A 8 -20.87 30.04 7.52
N GLY A 9 -21.00 28.71 7.48
CA GLY A 9 -21.32 27.93 6.29
C GLY A 9 -21.15 26.43 6.54
N PRO A 10 -21.80 25.54 5.77
CA PRO A 10 -21.59 24.11 5.89
C PRO A 10 -20.24 23.73 5.27
N GLU A 11 -19.47 22.92 5.98
CA GLU A 11 -18.17 22.40 5.52
C GLU A 11 -18.32 21.40 4.37
N SER A 12 -19.52 20.84 4.16
CA SER A 12 -19.83 19.90 3.09
C SER A 12 -21.31 19.92 2.71
N ALA A 13 -21.63 19.50 1.49
CA ALA A 13 -23.01 19.32 1.03
C ALA A 13 -23.16 17.99 0.27
N ARG A 14 -24.29 17.32 0.46
CA ARG A 14 -24.66 16.12 -0.30
C ARG A 14 -25.46 16.54 -1.53
N LEU A 15 -24.97 16.18 -2.71
CA LEU A 15 -25.56 16.56 -4.00
C LEU A 15 -26.06 15.32 -4.76
N THR A 16 -27.16 15.47 -5.49
CA THR A 16 -27.66 14.44 -6.43
C THR A 16 -27.41 14.90 -7.85
N VAL A 17 -26.60 14.16 -8.59
CA VAL A 17 -26.30 14.46 -10.00
C VAL A 17 -27.45 13.96 -10.88
N ALA A 18 -28.07 14.87 -11.64
CA ALA A 18 -29.12 14.58 -12.61
C ALA A 18 -28.59 13.84 -13.84
N GLY A 19 -27.35 14.17 -14.23
CA GLY A 19 -26.70 13.63 -15.42
C GLY A 19 -25.79 14.65 -16.11
N PRO A 20 -25.20 14.25 -17.26
CA PRO A 20 -24.41 15.15 -18.10
C PRO A 20 -25.25 16.30 -18.63
N SER A 21 -24.64 17.49 -18.72
CA SER A 21 -25.25 18.67 -19.31
C SER A 21 -24.14 19.55 -19.89
N GLY A 22 -24.08 19.69 -21.22
CA GLY A 22 -22.97 20.36 -21.89
C GLY A 22 -21.60 19.81 -21.47
N LEU A 23 -20.69 20.71 -21.04
CA LEU A 23 -19.35 20.36 -20.52
C LEU A 23 -19.35 20.00 -19.02
N GLY A 24 -20.50 19.98 -18.36
CA GLY A 24 -20.65 19.80 -16.92
C GLY A 24 -21.54 18.63 -16.52
N LEU A 25 -21.66 18.42 -15.21
CA LEU A 25 -22.68 17.56 -14.61
C LEU A 25 -23.72 18.44 -13.93
N ARG A 26 -25.00 18.24 -14.25
CA ARG A 26 -26.11 18.97 -13.65
C ARG A 26 -26.47 18.34 -12.32
N VAL A 27 -26.71 19.16 -11.29
CA VAL A 27 -27.28 18.75 -10.01
C VAL A 27 -28.79 18.89 -10.09
N GLN A 28 -29.51 17.82 -9.74
CA GLN A 28 -30.93 17.65 -10.07
C GLN A 28 -31.85 18.56 -9.25
N HIS A 29 -31.50 18.86 -8.00
CA HIS A 29 -32.28 19.68 -7.07
C HIS A 29 -31.38 20.27 -5.98
N GLY A 30 -31.84 21.36 -5.34
CA GLY A 30 -31.20 21.97 -4.18
C GLY A 30 -30.29 23.16 -4.51
N TRP A 31 -29.86 23.87 -3.47
CA TRP A 31 -28.93 24.99 -3.56
C TRP A 31 -27.52 24.50 -3.25
N ILE A 32 -26.56 24.71 -4.17
CA ILE A 32 -25.14 24.66 -3.80
C ILE A 32 -24.87 25.91 -2.96
N GLN A 33 -24.66 25.71 -1.65
CA GLN A 33 -24.51 26.82 -0.73
C GLN A 33 -23.32 27.71 -1.12
N ARG A 34 -23.46 29.02 -0.85
CA ARG A 34 -22.36 29.97 -1.02
C ARG A 34 -21.14 29.48 -0.24
N GLY A 35 -19.96 29.63 -0.84
CA GLY A 35 -18.70 29.15 -0.26
C GLY A 35 -18.25 27.76 -0.74
N LEU A 36 -19.12 26.98 -1.41
CA LEU A 36 -18.75 25.64 -1.90
C LEU A 36 -18.18 25.62 -3.33
N SER A 37 -18.04 26.76 -4.00
CA SER A 37 -17.40 26.81 -5.33
C SER A 37 -15.92 26.44 -5.20
N GLY A 38 -15.43 25.55 -6.06
CA GLY A 38 -14.07 25.01 -5.99
C GLY A 38 -13.92 23.78 -5.08
N SER A 39 -14.93 23.42 -4.29
CA SER A 39 -14.88 22.20 -3.46
C SER A 39 -14.89 20.93 -4.31
N MET A 40 -14.18 19.90 -3.85
CA MET A 40 -14.18 18.58 -4.48
C MET A 40 -15.52 17.87 -4.24
N ALA A 41 -16.08 17.30 -5.31
CA ALA A 41 -17.22 16.40 -5.22
C ALA A 41 -16.72 14.94 -5.19
N LEU A 42 -17.20 14.15 -4.23
CA LEU A 42 -16.83 12.75 -4.04
C LEU A 42 -18.01 11.82 -4.37
N ASP A 43 -17.73 10.64 -4.95
CA ASP A 43 -18.73 9.57 -5.06
C ASP A 43 -18.95 8.85 -3.71
N GLY A 44 -19.92 7.93 -3.67
CA GLY A 44 -20.20 7.11 -2.47
C GLY A 44 -19.07 6.16 -2.06
N ARG A 45 -17.95 6.12 -2.80
CA ARG A 45 -16.73 5.37 -2.48
C ARG A 45 -15.55 6.30 -2.14
N GLY A 46 -15.79 7.60 -1.98
CA GLY A 46 -14.77 8.59 -1.64
C GLY A 46 -13.87 9.01 -2.80
N ARG A 47 -14.24 8.70 -4.06
CA ARG A 47 -13.44 9.09 -5.24
C ARG A 47 -13.86 10.47 -5.73
N VAL A 48 -12.89 11.29 -6.11
CA VAL A 48 -13.16 12.60 -6.72
C VAL A 48 -13.83 12.39 -8.08
N VAL A 49 -15.03 12.94 -8.25
CA VAL A 49 -15.80 12.89 -9.51
C VAL A 49 -15.84 14.23 -10.24
N GLY A 50 -15.49 15.32 -9.56
CA GLY A 50 -15.46 16.64 -10.15
C GLY A 50 -15.27 17.73 -9.11
N VAL A 51 -15.43 18.97 -9.55
CA VAL A 51 -15.33 20.17 -8.72
C VAL A 51 -16.63 20.97 -8.83
N VAL A 52 -17.13 21.46 -7.70
CA VAL A 52 -18.31 22.31 -7.65
C VAL A 52 -18.03 23.62 -8.37
N LYS A 53 -18.86 23.97 -9.37
CA LYS A 53 -18.68 25.16 -10.20
C LYS A 53 -19.56 26.31 -9.73
N ALA A 54 -20.88 26.13 -9.81
CA ALA A 54 -21.86 27.19 -9.55
C ALA A 54 -23.25 26.64 -9.28
N THR A 55 -24.08 27.40 -8.56
CA THR A 55 -25.54 27.23 -8.49
C THR A 55 -26.18 27.70 -9.80
N ALA A 56 -27.29 27.09 -10.20
CA ALA A 56 -28.12 27.61 -11.27
C ALA A 56 -28.96 28.78 -10.73
N ASP A 57 -28.65 30.00 -11.16
CA ASP A 57 -29.32 31.27 -10.85
C ASP A 57 -29.31 31.73 -9.37
N GLY A 58 -29.26 33.06 -9.18
CA GLY A 58 -29.29 33.71 -7.86
C GLY A 58 -30.70 33.99 -7.34
N ASP A 59 -31.68 34.10 -8.25
CA ASP A 59 -33.07 34.45 -7.93
C ASP A 59 -33.99 33.22 -7.77
N ASP A 60 -33.63 32.07 -8.34
CA ASP A 60 -34.35 30.78 -8.20
C ASP A 60 -33.37 29.58 -8.22
N PRO A 61 -32.80 29.17 -7.07
CA PRO A 61 -31.69 28.20 -7.01
C PRO A 61 -32.17 26.75 -7.21
N VAL A 62 -32.52 26.38 -8.44
CA VAL A 62 -32.84 24.99 -8.80
C VAL A 62 -31.61 24.29 -9.35
N GLY A 63 -30.76 23.83 -8.45
CA GLY A 63 -29.61 22.97 -8.75
C GLY A 63 -28.32 23.74 -8.99
N GLY A 64 -27.43 23.13 -9.77
CA GLY A 64 -26.10 23.67 -10.02
C GLY A 64 -25.28 22.76 -10.91
N TRP A 65 -23.99 23.06 -10.98
CA TRP A 65 -23.08 22.45 -11.92
C TRP A 65 -21.82 21.97 -11.23
N LEU A 66 -21.39 20.76 -11.59
CA LEU A 66 -20.05 20.27 -11.33
C LEU A 66 -19.26 20.28 -12.63
N THR A 67 -17.99 20.66 -12.57
CA THR A 67 -17.03 20.37 -13.64
C THR A 67 -16.55 18.93 -13.43
N PRO A 68 -16.81 17.99 -14.36
CA PRO A 68 -16.40 16.60 -14.20
C PRO A 68 -14.88 16.49 -14.18
N LEU A 69 -14.36 15.53 -13.41
CA LEU A 69 -12.91 15.29 -13.33
C LEU A 69 -12.30 15.04 -14.72
N SER A 70 -13.03 14.35 -15.61
CA SER A 70 -12.59 14.12 -16.99
C SER A 70 -12.30 15.40 -17.79
N ALA A 71 -12.99 16.51 -17.50
CA ALA A 71 -12.75 17.80 -18.12
C ALA A 71 -11.56 18.55 -17.48
N LEU A 72 -11.21 18.21 -16.23
CA LEU A 72 -10.09 18.81 -15.51
C LEU A 72 -8.76 18.09 -15.80
N LEU A 73 -8.78 16.78 -16.00
CA LEU A 73 -7.58 15.96 -16.21
C LEU A 73 -6.62 16.51 -17.28
N PRO A 74 -7.08 17.01 -18.45
CA PRO A 74 -6.18 17.56 -19.47
C PRO A 74 -5.49 18.87 -19.06
N LEU A 75 -6.02 19.57 -18.04
CA LEU A 75 -5.49 20.84 -17.55
C LEU A 75 -4.52 20.66 -16.37
N LEU A 76 -4.45 19.46 -15.81
CA LEU A 76 -3.55 19.15 -14.71
C LEU A 76 -2.12 18.97 -15.25
N PRO A 77 -1.09 19.40 -14.50
CA PRO A 77 0.28 19.09 -14.86
C PRO A 77 0.46 17.57 -14.94
N PRO A 78 1.37 17.08 -15.81
CA PRO A 78 1.68 15.66 -15.87
C PRO A 78 2.02 15.18 -14.46
N ARG A 79 1.38 14.07 -14.06
CA ARG A 79 1.62 13.48 -12.75
C ARG A 79 3.13 13.29 -12.60
N PRO A 80 3.78 13.86 -11.55
CA PRO A 80 5.18 13.59 -11.32
C PRO A 80 5.38 12.07 -11.20
N PRO A 81 6.48 11.52 -11.76
CA PRO A 81 6.73 10.10 -11.70
C PRO A 81 6.62 9.65 -10.24
N ALA A 82 5.84 8.59 -10.01
CA ALA A 82 5.76 8.03 -8.67
C ALA A 82 7.19 7.69 -8.21
N PRO A 83 7.55 7.97 -6.94
CA PRO A 83 8.85 7.55 -6.42
C PRO A 83 9.02 6.05 -6.68
N PRO A 84 10.25 5.59 -7.01
CA PRO A 84 10.50 4.18 -7.23
C PRO A 84 10.05 3.40 -5.99
N ALA A 85 9.18 2.41 -6.18
CA ALA A 85 8.82 1.52 -5.10
C ALA A 85 10.09 0.89 -4.52
N PRO A 86 10.20 0.71 -3.19
CA PRO A 86 11.33 -0.01 -2.61
C PRO A 86 11.43 -1.38 -3.31
N PRO A 87 12.65 -1.91 -3.53
CA PRO A 87 12.83 -3.15 -4.26
C PRO A 87 12.01 -4.24 -3.59
N ALA A 88 11.02 -4.77 -4.30
CA ALA A 88 10.20 -5.86 -3.81
C ALA A 88 11.12 -7.02 -3.40
N VAL A 89 10.99 -7.53 -2.19
CA VAL A 89 11.74 -8.69 -1.72
C VAL A 89 11.42 -9.86 -2.66
N THR A 90 12.42 -10.35 -3.41
CA THR A 90 12.24 -11.45 -4.37
C THR A 90 12.82 -12.76 -3.83
N ALA A 91 12.24 -13.88 -4.26
CA ALA A 91 12.77 -15.21 -3.93
C ALA A 91 14.24 -15.36 -4.35
N GLY A 92 14.62 -14.76 -5.49
CA GLY A 92 16.01 -14.76 -5.96
C GLY A 92 16.96 -13.98 -5.05
N ALA A 93 16.55 -12.81 -4.56
CA ALA A 93 17.36 -12.01 -3.64
C ALA A 93 17.55 -12.72 -2.29
N VAL A 94 16.48 -13.30 -1.75
CA VAL A 94 16.52 -14.08 -0.50
C VAL A 94 17.39 -15.33 -0.65
N ALA A 95 17.17 -16.11 -1.72
CA ALA A 95 17.93 -17.33 -1.97
C ALA A 95 19.43 -17.08 -2.20
N ARG A 96 19.78 -15.97 -2.85
CA ARG A 96 21.18 -15.55 -3.01
C ARG A 96 21.84 -15.33 -1.65
N LEU A 97 21.18 -14.60 -0.75
CA LEU A 97 21.71 -14.32 0.60
C LEU A 97 21.80 -15.59 1.45
N LEU A 98 20.81 -16.49 1.34
CA LEU A 98 20.83 -17.81 1.98
C LEU A 98 21.85 -18.78 1.36
N GLY A 99 22.31 -18.53 0.14
CA GLY A 99 23.32 -19.35 -0.52
C GLY A 99 24.74 -19.08 -0.04
N GLU A 100 24.99 -17.98 0.66
CA GLU A 100 26.33 -17.61 1.12
C GLU A 100 26.84 -18.45 2.31
N PRO A 101 26.03 -18.75 3.35
CA PRO A 101 26.48 -19.61 4.44
C PRO A 101 26.77 -21.04 3.97
N PHE A 102 28.00 -21.51 4.18
CA PHE A 102 28.42 -22.86 3.80
C PHE A 102 27.52 -23.99 4.33
N PRO A 103 26.99 -23.94 5.57
CA PRO A 103 26.09 -25.00 6.06
C PRO A 103 24.85 -25.21 5.18
N LEU A 104 24.32 -24.16 4.53
CA LEU A 104 23.13 -24.29 3.67
C LEU A 104 23.44 -24.95 2.31
N GLN A 105 24.71 -25.22 2.02
CA GLN A 105 25.10 -26.06 0.89
C GLN A 105 24.87 -27.56 1.18
N ASP A 106 24.79 -27.95 2.45
CA ASP A 106 24.46 -29.31 2.87
C ASP A 106 22.95 -29.59 2.72
N PRO A 107 22.53 -30.62 1.96
CA PRO A 107 21.14 -31.03 1.86
C PRO A 107 20.44 -31.29 3.19
N ALA A 108 21.11 -31.90 4.16
CA ALA A 108 20.53 -32.23 5.46
C ALA A 108 20.18 -30.94 6.22
N VAL A 109 21.11 -29.97 6.26
CA VAL A 109 20.89 -28.68 6.92
C VAL A 109 19.75 -27.90 6.25
N ARG A 110 19.61 -27.96 4.93
CA ARG A 110 18.46 -27.32 4.25
C ARG A 110 17.12 -27.96 4.63
N LEU A 111 17.07 -29.27 4.84
CA LEU A 111 15.86 -29.94 5.30
C LEU A 111 15.54 -29.57 6.76
N GLU A 112 16.56 -29.46 7.60
CA GLU A 112 16.40 -28.95 8.97
C GLU A 112 15.94 -27.48 8.97
N LEU A 113 16.40 -26.66 8.02
CA LEU A 113 15.89 -25.29 7.86
C LEU A 113 14.38 -25.29 7.54
N VAL A 114 13.91 -26.15 6.65
CA VAL A 114 12.47 -26.27 6.34
C VAL A 114 11.68 -26.67 7.57
N ARG A 115 12.20 -27.62 8.38
CA ARG A 115 11.57 -28.04 9.64
C ARG A 115 11.52 -26.88 10.65
N ALA A 116 12.65 -26.22 10.88
CA ALA A 116 12.78 -25.08 11.78
C ALA A 116 11.84 -23.92 11.41
N VAL A 117 11.58 -23.72 10.12
CA VAL A 117 10.59 -22.74 9.64
C VAL A 117 9.16 -23.19 9.97
N ASN A 118 8.82 -24.45 9.67
CA ASN A 118 7.48 -24.98 9.90
C ASN A 118 7.12 -25.05 11.40
N GLU A 119 8.06 -25.40 12.26
CA GLU A 119 7.88 -25.36 13.72
C GLU A 119 7.52 -23.96 14.22
N ARG A 120 8.12 -22.91 13.64
CA ARG A 120 7.84 -21.51 13.99
C ARG A 120 6.52 -21.00 13.41
N LEU A 121 6.10 -21.51 12.26
CA LEU A 121 4.81 -21.16 11.65
C LEU A 121 3.65 -21.84 12.37
N GLY A 122 3.89 -23.01 12.96
CA GLY A 122 2.91 -23.76 13.72
C GLY A 122 1.96 -24.58 12.83
N PRO A 123 1.05 -25.35 13.46
CA PRO A 123 0.19 -26.29 12.76
C PRO A 123 -0.79 -25.59 11.81
N GLY A 124 -0.93 -26.13 10.59
CA GLY A 124 -1.82 -25.60 9.55
C GLY A 124 -1.28 -24.37 8.81
N GLN A 125 -0.03 -23.96 9.07
CA GLN A 125 0.70 -22.89 8.38
C GLN A 125 2.00 -23.43 7.75
N GLU A 126 2.14 -24.73 7.60
CA GLU A 126 3.38 -25.35 7.13
C GLU A 126 3.64 -25.06 5.66
N LEU A 127 4.90 -24.79 5.34
CA LEU A 127 5.39 -24.71 3.97
C LEU A 127 5.61 -26.11 3.41
N ARG A 128 5.15 -26.32 2.19
CA ARG A 128 5.42 -27.51 1.39
C ARG A 128 6.41 -27.16 0.29
N VAL A 129 7.68 -27.49 0.49
CA VAL A 129 8.76 -27.19 -0.44
C VAL A 129 9.26 -28.48 -1.07
N PRO A 130 9.21 -28.62 -2.41
CA PRO A 130 9.82 -29.75 -3.09
C PRO A 130 11.33 -29.77 -2.84
N TYR A 131 11.87 -30.93 -2.46
CA TYR A 131 13.30 -31.08 -2.30
C TYR A 131 14.02 -30.98 -3.64
N HIS A 132 15.13 -30.24 -3.65
CA HIS A 132 16.07 -30.20 -4.77
C HIS A 132 17.50 -30.44 -4.28
N ALA A 133 18.24 -31.26 -5.02
CA ALA A 133 19.64 -31.57 -4.72
C ALA A 133 20.53 -30.33 -4.79
N LEU A 134 20.28 -29.44 -5.77
CA LEU A 134 21.01 -28.19 -5.94
C LEU A 134 20.55 -27.14 -4.92
N ALA A 135 21.47 -26.66 -4.09
CA ALA A 135 21.18 -25.68 -3.05
C ALA A 135 20.52 -24.39 -3.57
N PRO A 136 21.00 -23.75 -4.66
CA PRO A 136 20.37 -22.53 -5.17
C PRO A 136 18.91 -22.72 -5.59
N VAL A 137 18.59 -23.90 -6.14
CA VAL A 137 17.23 -24.23 -6.57
C VAL A 137 16.33 -24.47 -5.36
N HIS A 138 16.80 -25.26 -4.38
CA HIS A 138 16.04 -25.56 -3.17
C HIS A 138 15.77 -24.30 -2.33
N LEU A 139 16.79 -23.46 -2.14
CA LEU A 139 16.67 -22.22 -1.38
C LEU A 139 15.75 -21.21 -2.08
N ARG A 140 15.75 -21.17 -3.42
CA ARG A 140 14.79 -20.36 -4.18
C ARG A 140 13.36 -20.86 -4.04
N ALA A 141 13.14 -22.18 -4.09
CA ALA A 141 11.82 -22.77 -3.86
C ALA A 141 11.31 -22.48 -2.45
N LEU A 142 12.16 -22.58 -1.43
CA LEU A 142 11.83 -22.24 -0.05
C LEU A 142 11.48 -20.74 0.09
N ALA A 143 12.31 -19.85 -0.45
CA ALA A 143 12.06 -18.42 -0.42
C ALA A 143 10.75 -18.03 -1.16
N ALA A 144 10.45 -18.68 -2.28
CA ALA A 144 9.19 -18.50 -2.99
C ALA A 144 7.99 -18.95 -2.15
N ALA A 145 8.07 -20.13 -1.52
CA ALA A 145 7.01 -20.61 -0.62
C ALA A 145 6.77 -19.65 0.56
N CYS A 146 7.82 -19.04 1.12
CA CYS A 146 7.66 -18.00 2.15
C CYS A 146 6.94 -16.76 1.62
N LEU A 147 7.22 -16.33 0.37
CA LEU A 147 6.60 -15.16 -0.23
C LEU A 147 5.12 -15.40 -0.62
N GLU A 148 4.78 -16.62 -1.00
CA GLU A 148 3.41 -17.05 -1.34
C GLU A 148 2.57 -17.44 -0.12
N HIS A 149 3.17 -17.46 1.07
CA HIS A 149 2.50 -17.79 2.31
C HIS A 149 1.41 -16.77 2.68
N ARG A 150 0.37 -17.19 3.42
CA ARG A 150 -0.71 -16.28 3.89
C ARG A 150 -0.21 -15.08 4.69
N SER A 151 0.93 -15.25 5.37
CA SER A 151 1.65 -14.18 6.05
C SER A 151 3.13 -14.21 5.62
N PRO A 152 3.49 -13.50 4.54
CA PRO A 152 4.85 -13.54 3.99
C PRO A 152 5.90 -13.01 4.96
N ALA A 153 5.59 -11.91 5.64
CA ALA A 153 6.50 -11.30 6.62
C ALA A 153 6.77 -12.22 7.82
N ALA A 154 5.81 -13.03 8.25
CA ALA A 154 6.03 -14.02 9.31
C ALA A 154 6.90 -15.19 8.80
N ALA A 155 6.61 -15.71 7.61
CA ALA A 155 7.38 -16.80 7.01
C ALA A 155 8.84 -16.43 6.71
N LEU A 156 9.09 -15.22 6.17
CA LEU A 156 10.45 -14.74 5.93
C LEU A 156 11.23 -14.48 7.22
N ARG A 157 10.56 -14.00 8.29
CA ARG A 157 11.19 -13.87 9.61
C ARG A 157 11.51 -15.22 10.23
N ALA A 158 10.63 -16.21 10.10
CA ALA A 158 10.89 -17.58 10.52
C ALA A 158 12.08 -18.19 9.75
N LEU A 159 12.14 -17.96 8.43
CA LEU A 159 13.26 -18.36 7.57
C LEU A 159 14.59 -17.76 8.02
N LEU A 160 14.62 -16.45 8.26
CA LEU A 160 15.82 -15.77 8.77
C LEU A 160 16.24 -16.30 10.15
N ALA A 161 15.27 -16.51 11.06
CA ALA A 161 15.54 -17.03 12.39
C ALA A 161 16.12 -18.47 12.34
N GLY A 162 15.51 -19.36 11.56
CA GLY A 162 16.02 -20.72 11.37
C GLY A 162 17.40 -20.75 10.71
N ALA A 163 17.64 -19.87 9.73
CA ALA A 163 18.95 -19.78 9.09
C ALA A 163 20.03 -19.31 10.09
N ARG A 164 19.72 -18.35 10.96
CA ARG A 164 20.64 -17.88 12.02
C ARG A 164 20.91 -18.94 13.08
N GLU A 165 19.92 -19.73 13.45
CA GLU A 165 20.09 -20.84 14.39
C GLU A 165 21.03 -21.90 13.83
N LEU A 166 20.85 -22.27 12.56
CA LEU A 166 21.64 -23.35 11.92
C LEU A 166 23.03 -22.90 11.48
N CYS A 167 23.20 -21.64 11.07
CA CYS A 167 24.45 -21.14 10.50
C CYS A 167 25.27 -20.26 11.45
N GLY A 168 24.68 -19.82 12.57
CA GLY A 168 25.26 -18.80 13.41
C GLY A 168 25.30 -17.40 12.75
N PRO A 169 26.11 -16.48 13.30
CA PRO A 169 26.24 -15.12 12.77
C PRO A 169 26.92 -15.12 11.39
N HIS A 170 26.29 -14.46 10.41
CA HIS A 170 26.80 -14.39 9.05
C HIS A 170 26.34 -13.10 8.34
N ARG A 171 27.27 -12.37 7.71
CA ARG A 171 27.01 -11.08 7.05
C ARG A 171 25.84 -11.10 6.06
N ALA A 172 25.66 -12.23 5.36
CA ALA A 172 24.57 -12.37 4.38
C ALA A 172 23.20 -12.51 5.06
N LEU A 173 23.16 -13.08 6.27
CA LEU A 173 21.93 -13.15 7.07
C LEU A 173 21.60 -11.79 7.69
N ASP A 174 22.61 -10.96 7.98
CA ASP A 174 22.39 -9.56 8.36
C ASP A 174 21.85 -8.74 7.18
N GLY A 175 22.40 -8.96 5.98
CA GLY A 175 21.86 -8.41 4.74
C GLY A 175 20.42 -8.86 4.46
N LEU A 176 20.09 -10.11 4.79
CA LEU A 176 18.70 -10.60 4.72
C LEU A 176 17.83 -9.92 5.77
N GLY A 177 18.32 -9.72 6.99
CA GLY A 177 17.63 -8.94 8.02
C GLY A 177 17.31 -7.52 7.58
N ALA A 178 18.29 -6.82 6.98
CA ALA A 178 18.09 -5.48 6.45
C ALA A 178 17.09 -5.45 5.28
N LEU A 179 17.12 -6.46 4.40
CA LEU A 179 16.16 -6.60 3.30
C LEU A 179 14.72 -6.80 3.80
N LEU A 180 14.56 -7.46 4.95
CA LEU A 180 13.25 -7.77 5.56
C LEU A 180 12.77 -6.72 6.56
N ALA A 181 13.62 -5.78 6.95
CA ALA A 181 13.22 -4.69 7.83
C ALA A 181 12.16 -3.82 7.10
N PRO A 182 11.10 -3.38 7.80
CA PRO A 182 10.27 -2.32 7.25
C PRO A 182 11.18 -1.15 6.91
N GLY A 183 11.08 -0.62 5.68
CA GLY A 183 11.85 0.56 5.28
C GLY A 183 11.63 1.69 6.29
N PRO A 184 12.53 2.69 6.36
CA PRO A 184 12.34 3.82 7.26
C PRO A 184 10.98 4.46 6.94
N HIS A 185 10.02 4.26 7.84
CA HIS A 185 8.90 5.17 7.95
C HIS A 185 9.53 6.54 8.19
N LEU A 186 9.15 7.52 7.37
CA LEU A 186 9.39 8.93 7.67
C LEU A 186 9.12 9.16 9.15
N ASP A 187 10.03 9.87 9.80
CA ASP A 187 9.93 10.29 11.19
C ASP A 187 8.51 10.74 11.56
N PRO A 188 8.03 10.46 12.78
CA PRO A 188 6.93 11.25 13.33
C PRO A 188 7.40 12.71 13.37
N ASP A 189 6.57 13.60 12.84
CA ASP A 189 6.69 15.05 12.93
C ASP A 189 7.22 15.45 14.31
N PRO A 190 8.27 16.28 14.43
CA PRO A 190 8.67 16.80 15.73
C PRO A 190 7.49 17.61 16.29
N ASP A 191 7.00 17.19 17.46
CA ASP A 191 6.04 17.96 18.24
C ASP A 191 6.50 19.43 18.29
N PRO A 192 5.62 20.41 18.02
CA PRO A 192 5.95 21.79 18.26
C PRO A 192 6.06 21.99 19.79
N GLU A 193 7.27 22.32 20.24
CA GLU A 193 7.57 22.70 21.62
C GLU A 193 6.62 23.81 22.11
N GLU A 194 6.28 23.72 23.40
CA GLU A 194 5.45 24.63 24.22
C GLU A 194 5.90 26.11 24.19
#